data_AF-A0A6C0C565-F1
#
_entry.id   AF-A0A6C0C565-F1
#
_cell.length_a   1.000
_cell.length_b   1.000
_cell.length_c   1.000
_cell.angle_alpha   90.00
_cell.angle_beta   90.00
_cell.angle_gamma   90.00
#
_symmetry.space_group_name_H-M   'P 1'
#
loop_
_entity.id
_entity.type
_entity.pdbx_description
1 polymer ?
#
loop_
_entity_poly.entity_id
_entity_poly.type
_entity_poly.pdbx_seq_one_letter_code
_entity_poly.pdbx_strand_id
1 'polypeptide(L)'
;MVIITIKQEYEKIYELHQNIDIETILKEHKEFFLRKSLTLDDISDIKKRYMNTKTKRYIYDSVIYYIDKYLNRYMLSLTNISKIFLPNLLNQTHSKFYIGVSDEGIINGIPMCMDMIDNLKQDLEIKMNEYYDNILGLHYNKGNIEIIIGDETYYDFSKLINILKKHTKINIHILKNNNHKNKKCDDLLNKINEALEEEKIYYKDLNKYKLLKKQKCDYNDKYSQAFHKLIRSNVMDEFKEYTSISLTKFNNLLKILHDKIKEHDDVEKYLKNGLYIDKSLYPEDKELDEEYGEYMHLYLEEYKHFKMIQLSKNIVVKAFPQKNPIKKINPILKNISCFNEYLDMNYIMIEIEIPFIKDKNVYIVSKKDKKILKRGYTNDMNMPCTI
;
A
#
# COMPACT_ATOMS: atom_id res chain seq x y z
N MET A 1 15.58 31.47 -26.24
CA MET A 1 15.24 30.05 -26.41
C MET A 1 16.48 29.25 -26.04
N VAL A 2 16.41 28.42 -24.99
CA VAL A 2 17.56 27.64 -24.50
C VAL A 2 17.70 26.41 -25.38
N ILE A 3 18.91 26.11 -25.87
CA ILE A 3 19.21 24.84 -26.54
C ILE A 3 19.79 23.92 -25.46
N ILE A 4 18.92 23.21 -24.73
CA ILE A 4 19.37 22.05 -23.95
C ILE A 4 19.65 20.95 -24.96
N THR A 5 20.85 20.38 -24.93
CA THR A 5 21.17 19.27 -25.82
C THR A 5 20.65 17.99 -25.18
N ILE A 6 19.46 17.57 -25.59
CA ILE A 6 18.99 16.21 -25.33
C ILE A 6 19.38 15.36 -26.52
N LYS A 7 20.29 14.42 -26.30
CA LYS A 7 20.68 13.44 -27.31
C LYS A 7 20.01 12.10 -26.99
N GLN A 8 19.41 11.53 -28.01
CA GLN A 8 19.11 10.11 -28.03
C GLN A 8 20.29 9.41 -28.66
N GLU A 9 21.01 8.61 -27.88
CA GLU A 9 22.10 7.80 -28.39
C GLU A 9 21.53 6.45 -28.80
N TYR A 10 21.52 6.19 -30.11
CA TYR A 10 21.11 4.90 -30.68
C TYR A 10 22.24 3.86 -30.62
N GLU A 11 23.47 4.28 -30.36
CA GLU A 11 24.59 3.38 -30.13
C GLU A 11 24.45 2.76 -28.75
N LYS A 12 24.20 1.45 -28.71
CA LYS A 12 24.01 0.64 -27.50
C LYS A 12 25.33 0.48 -26.72
N ILE A 13 25.85 1.59 -26.17
CA ILE A 13 27.12 1.63 -25.44
C ILE A 13 27.02 0.84 -24.12
N TYR A 14 25.82 0.78 -23.54
CA TYR A 14 25.54 0.15 -22.25
C TYR A 14 24.67 -1.10 -22.40
N GLU A 15 24.98 -2.12 -21.59
CA GLU A 15 24.22 -3.36 -21.51
C GLU A 15 23.42 -3.46 -20.21
N LEU A 16 22.26 -4.12 -20.26
CA LEU A 16 21.47 -4.41 -19.07
C LEU A 16 22.29 -5.30 -18.11
N HIS A 17 22.27 -4.98 -16.82
CA HIS A 17 23.05 -5.62 -15.75
C HIS A 17 24.57 -5.44 -15.83
N GLN A 18 25.05 -4.58 -16.73
CA GLN A 18 26.42 -4.10 -16.68
C GLN A 18 26.65 -3.32 -15.37
N ASN A 19 27.81 -3.50 -14.75
CA ASN A 19 28.24 -2.67 -13.64
C ASN A 19 29.08 -1.51 -14.17
N ILE A 20 28.68 -0.27 -13.84
CA ILE A 20 29.44 0.95 -14.19
C ILE A 20 30.31 1.47 -13.02
N ASP A 21 30.49 0.64 -12.00
CA ASP A 21 31.19 0.89 -10.74
C ASP A 21 30.51 1.94 -9.84
N ILE A 22 30.47 1.65 -8.53
CA ILE A 22 29.82 2.48 -7.52
C ILE A 22 30.41 3.90 -7.48
N GLU A 23 31.69 4.05 -7.83
CA GLU A 23 32.39 5.35 -7.79
C GLU A 23 31.91 6.33 -8.85
N THR A 24 31.30 5.85 -9.94
CA THR A 24 30.80 6.71 -11.01
C THR A 24 29.38 7.22 -10.73
N ILE A 25 28.76 6.76 -9.64
CA ILE A 25 27.36 7.05 -9.28
C ILE A 25 27.29 7.75 -7.93
N LEU A 26 26.46 8.79 -7.86
CA LEU A 26 26.10 9.39 -6.58
C LEU A 26 25.18 8.44 -5.80
N LYS A 27 25.62 8.10 -4.59
CA LYS A 27 25.05 7.10 -3.68
C LYS A 27 23.67 7.44 -3.06
N GLU A 28 22.66 7.83 -3.85
CA GLU A 28 21.29 8.06 -3.32
C GLU A 28 20.15 7.51 -4.20
N HIS A 29 20.43 6.65 -5.18
CA HIS A 29 19.41 6.19 -6.12
C HIS A 29 18.90 4.80 -5.81
N LYS A 30 17.87 4.79 -4.94
CA LYS A 30 17.00 3.62 -4.74
C LYS A 30 16.52 3.13 -6.10
N GLU A 31 16.66 1.83 -6.35
CA GLU A 31 16.25 1.16 -7.59
C GLU A 31 14.89 1.66 -8.12
N PHE A 32 14.67 1.61 -9.43
CA PHE A 32 13.42 2.05 -10.05
C PHE A 32 12.26 1.11 -9.65
N PHE A 33 11.43 1.55 -8.72
CA PHE A 33 10.19 0.87 -8.34
C PHE A 33 8.98 1.66 -8.83
N LEU A 34 7.96 0.94 -9.28
CA LEU A 34 6.69 1.55 -9.62
C LEU A 34 6.04 2.17 -8.38
N ARG A 35 5.43 3.35 -8.55
CA ARG A 35 4.67 4.00 -7.47
C ARG A 35 3.46 3.17 -7.04
N LYS A 36 2.83 2.52 -8.02
CA LYS A 36 1.65 1.67 -7.84
C LYS A 36 2.05 0.21 -8.08
N SER A 37 1.62 -0.67 -7.20
CA SER A 37 1.83 -2.11 -7.35
C SER A 37 1.05 -2.62 -8.56
N LEU A 38 1.66 -3.54 -9.29
CA LEU A 38 0.99 -4.32 -10.33
C LEU A 38 0.00 -5.30 -9.69
N THR A 39 -1.08 -5.62 -10.40
CA THR A 39 -1.96 -6.73 -10.02
C THR A 39 -1.37 -8.06 -10.51
N LEU A 40 -1.88 -9.17 -10.00
CA LEU A 40 -1.50 -10.49 -10.51
C LEU A 40 -1.86 -10.68 -11.99
N ASP A 41 -2.96 -10.05 -12.43
CA ASP A 41 -3.33 -10.02 -13.84
C ASP A 41 -2.31 -9.25 -14.68
N ASP A 42 -1.84 -8.09 -14.20
CA ASP A 42 -0.78 -7.33 -14.86
C ASP A 42 0.51 -8.20 -14.99
N ILE A 43 0.86 -9.00 -13.97
CA ILE A 43 2.00 -9.93 -14.03
C ILE A 43 1.74 -11.07 -15.04
N SER A 44 0.52 -11.60 -15.08
CA SER A 44 0.13 -12.64 -16.04
C SER A 44 0.24 -12.16 -17.48
N ASP A 45 -0.19 -10.93 -17.74
CA ASP A 45 -0.04 -10.23 -19.02
C ASP A 45 1.44 -10.06 -19.38
N ILE A 46 2.26 -9.56 -18.44
CA ILE A 46 3.71 -9.42 -18.62
C ILE A 46 4.35 -10.76 -19.01
N LYS A 47 4.02 -11.86 -18.31
CA LYS A 47 4.54 -13.20 -18.65
C LYS A 47 4.17 -13.66 -20.05
N LYS A 48 3.02 -13.22 -20.58
CA LYS A 48 2.58 -13.47 -21.95
C LYS A 48 3.19 -12.50 -22.96
N ARG A 49 4.16 -11.67 -22.53
CA ARG A 49 4.80 -10.60 -23.31
C ARG A 49 3.80 -9.54 -23.78
N TYR A 50 2.72 -9.35 -23.02
CA TYR A 50 1.71 -8.35 -23.30
C TYR A 50 1.81 -7.21 -22.29
N MET A 51 2.03 -5.99 -22.79
CA MET A 51 2.09 -4.78 -21.96
C MET A 51 0.83 -3.95 -22.15
N ASN A 52 -0.10 -4.06 -21.21
CA ASN A 52 -1.34 -3.29 -21.24
C ASN A 52 -1.10 -1.78 -21.00
N THR A 53 -2.02 -0.93 -21.44
CA THR A 53 -1.91 0.54 -21.35
C THR A 53 -1.75 1.04 -19.92
N LYS A 54 -2.37 0.35 -18.95
CA LYS A 54 -2.28 0.70 -17.53
C LYS A 54 -0.85 0.51 -17.01
N THR A 55 -0.21 -0.63 -17.29
CA THR A 55 1.18 -0.90 -16.90
C THR A 55 2.13 0.08 -17.57
N LYS A 56 1.95 0.35 -18.87
CA LYS A 56 2.74 1.36 -19.60
C LYS A 56 2.63 2.75 -18.94
N ARG A 57 1.42 3.17 -18.58
CA ARG A 57 1.18 4.42 -17.86
C ARG A 57 1.84 4.43 -16.47
N TYR A 58 1.76 3.33 -15.72
CA TYR A 58 2.37 3.24 -14.39
C TYR A 58 3.89 3.38 -14.43
N ILE A 59 4.53 2.79 -15.45
CA ILE A 59 5.95 2.99 -15.73
C ILE A 59 6.20 4.48 -15.96
N TYR A 60 5.53 5.09 -16.95
CA TYR A 60 5.75 6.47 -17.34
C TYR A 60 5.56 7.45 -16.16
N ASP A 61 4.44 7.34 -15.45
CA ASP A 61 4.13 8.16 -14.27
C ASP A 61 5.18 7.99 -13.16
N SER A 62 5.78 6.79 -13.05
CA SER A 62 6.86 6.55 -12.09
C SER A 62 8.16 7.21 -12.52
N VAL A 63 8.51 7.19 -13.82
CA VAL A 63 9.69 7.91 -14.36
C VAL A 63 9.58 9.41 -14.09
N ILE A 64 8.46 10.02 -14.47
CA ILE A 64 8.22 11.46 -14.24
C ILE A 64 8.28 11.81 -12.76
N TYR A 65 7.70 10.99 -11.89
CA TYR A 65 7.78 11.22 -10.45
C TYR A 65 9.21 11.15 -9.90
N TYR A 66 10.03 10.19 -10.35
CA TYR A 66 11.43 10.13 -9.94
C TYR A 66 12.16 11.39 -10.40
N ILE A 67 11.94 11.85 -11.64
CA ILE A 67 12.50 13.11 -12.13
C ILE A 67 12.05 14.27 -11.24
N ASP A 68 10.74 14.45 -11.01
CA ASP A 68 10.19 15.54 -10.19
C ASP A 68 10.72 15.57 -8.76
N LYS A 69 10.79 14.40 -8.12
CA LYS A 69 11.17 14.29 -6.72
C LYS A 69 12.66 14.59 -6.50
N TYR A 70 13.50 14.25 -7.47
CA TYR A 70 14.93 14.12 -7.26
C TYR A 70 15.74 15.13 -8.06
N LEU A 71 15.33 15.48 -9.29
CA LEU A 71 16.11 16.27 -10.24
C LEU A 71 16.66 17.57 -9.63
N ASN A 72 15.78 18.42 -9.08
CA ASN A 72 16.19 19.72 -8.54
C ASN A 72 17.25 19.58 -7.44
N ARG A 73 17.06 18.60 -6.55
CA ARG A 73 17.94 18.37 -5.41
C ARG A 73 19.31 17.87 -5.86
N TYR A 74 19.35 16.90 -6.78
CA TYR A 74 20.61 16.35 -7.29
C TYR A 74 21.38 17.38 -8.11
N MET A 75 20.70 18.11 -8.99
CA MET A 75 21.35 19.10 -9.83
C MET A 75 21.98 20.23 -8.99
N LEU A 76 21.30 20.68 -7.94
CA LEU A 76 21.87 21.64 -6.98
C LEU A 76 23.09 21.08 -6.23
N SER A 77 23.02 19.83 -5.77
CA SER A 77 24.10 19.16 -5.05
C SER A 77 25.34 18.96 -5.92
N LEU A 78 25.14 18.44 -7.14
CA LEU A 78 26.19 18.12 -8.10
C LEU A 78 27.01 19.33 -8.53
N THR A 79 26.33 20.46 -8.70
CA THR A 79 26.97 21.67 -9.17
C THR A 79 27.97 22.25 -8.14
N ASN A 80 27.80 21.93 -6.86
CA ASN A 80 28.53 22.51 -5.72
C ASN A 80 29.56 21.54 -5.05
N ILE A 81 29.90 20.41 -5.67
CA ILE A 81 30.85 19.38 -5.15
C ILE A 81 32.25 19.96 -4.78
N SER A 82 33.03 19.29 -3.93
CA SER A 82 34.40 19.69 -3.54
C SER A 82 35.47 18.98 -4.37
N LYS A 83 36.62 19.63 -4.60
CA LYS A 83 37.85 19.01 -5.14
C LYS A 83 38.29 17.74 -4.38
N ILE A 84 37.91 17.58 -3.11
CA ILE A 84 38.29 16.44 -2.26
C ILE A 84 37.59 15.14 -2.67
N PHE A 85 36.41 15.22 -3.30
CA PHE A 85 35.66 14.05 -3.83
C PHE A 85 35.94 13.77 -5.32
N LEU A 86 36.75 14.62 -5.95
CA LEU A 86 37.16 14.52 -7.34
C LEU A 86 38.33 13.57 -7.67
N PRO A 87 39.16 13.00 -6.75
CA PRO A 87 40.35 12.24 -7.15
C PRO A 87 40.11 11.15 -8.19
N ASN A 88 38.95 10.47 -8.16
CA ASN A 88 38.59 9.42 -9.12
C ASN A 88 37.82 9.95 -10.36
N LEU A 89 37.37 11.21 -10.33
CA LEU A 89 36.68 11.94 -11.41
C LEU A 89 37.60 12.93 -12.14
N LEU A 90 38.88 13.02 -11.77
CA LEU A 90 39.82 14.09 -12.20
C LEU A 90 39.96 14.27 -13.72
N ASN A 91 39.55 13.29 -14.52
CA ASN A 91 39.57 13.35 -15.98
C ASN A 91 38.26 13.88 -16.61
N GLN A 92 37.22 14.18 -15.83
CA GLN A 92 35.90 14.60 -16.34
C GLN A 92 35.56 16.03 -15.91
N THR A 93 35.18 16.86 -16.88
CA THR A 93 34.73 18.26 -16.66
C THR A 93 33.26 18.36 -16.22
N HIS A 94 32.56 17.22 -16.13
CA HIS A 94 31.14 17.11 -15.83
C HIS A 94 30.90 16.05 -14.77
N SER A 95 29.90 16.26 -13.91
CA SER A 95 29.37 15.24 -13.01
C SER A 95 28.17 14.55 -13.65
N LYS A 96 27.99 13.26 -13.37
CA LYS A 96 26.96 12.43 -13.99
C LYS A 96 25.95 11.96 -12.95
N PHE A 97 24.69 11.91 -13.35
CA PHE A 97 23.60 11.32 -12.58
C PHE A 97 22.80 10.37 -13.49
N TYR A 98 22.44 9.19 -12.97
CA TYR A 98 21.79 8.12 -13.72
C TYR A 98 20.44 7.72 -13.14
N ILE A 99 19.41 7.64 -13.99
CA ILE A 99 18.11 7.03 -13.66
C ILE A 99 18.04 5.66 -14.37
N GLY A 100 17.67 4.62 -13.62
CA GLY A 100 17.65 3.24 -14.11
C GLY A 100 18.90 2.43 -13.72
N VAL A 101 19.64 2.87 -12.71
CA VAL A 101 20.82 2.18 -12.16
C VAL A 101 20.60 1.95 -10.66
N SER A 102 21.05 0.81 -10.13
CA SER A 102 20.98 0.52 -8.70
C SER A 102 22.04 1.27 -7.89
N ASP A 103 21.87 1.31 -6.57
CA ASP A 103 22.87 1.85 -5.63
C ASP A 103 24.23 1.13 -5.69
N GLU A 104 24.28 -0.08 -6.25
CA GLU A 104 25.50 -0.90 -6.43
C GLU A 104 26.14 -0.74 -7.81
N GLY A 105 25.60 0.15 -8.63
CA GLY A 105 26.10 0.44 -9.98
C GLY A 105 25.67 -0.51 -11.08
N ILE A 106 24.69 -1.37 -10.79
CA ILE A 106 24.12 -2.30 -11.76
C ILE A 106 23.06 -1.55 -12.59
N ILE A 107 23.23 -1.52 -13.91
CA ILE A 107 22.24 -0.94 -14.82
C ILE A 107 21.00 -1.85 -14.88
N ASN A 108 19.94 -1.46 -14.18
CA ASN A 108 18.67 -2.18 -14.18
C ASN A 108 17.78 -1.80 -15.38
N GLY A 109 17.96 -0.59 -15.91
CA GLY A 109 17.14 0.00 -16.97
C GLY A 109 15.72 0.34 -16.53
N ILE A 110 15.09 1.20 -17.31
CA ILE A 110 13.67 1.52 -17.23
C ILE A 110 13.00 0.89 -18.45
N PRO A 111 12.09 -0.08 -18.28
CA PRO A 111 11.38 -0.65 -19.42
C PRO A 111 10.48 0.42 -20.02
N MET A 112 10.60 0.70 -21.32
CA MET A 112 9.83 1.74 -22.00
C MET A 112 9.57 1.39 -23.46
N CYS A 113 8.37 1.70 -23.96
CA CYS A 113 8.08 1.60 -25.38
C CYS A 113 8.71 2.78 -26.15
N MET A 114 9.13 2.56 -27.39
CA MET A 114 9.80 3.59 -28.20
C MET A 114 8.94 4.84 -28.43
N ASP A 115 7.63 4.65 -28.59
CA ASP A 115 6.64 5.72 -28.79
C ASP A 115 6.50 6.65 -27.57
N MET A 116 6.98 6.23 -26.39
CA MET A 116 6.97 7.06 -25.17
C MET A 116 8.24 7.89 -25.00
N ILE A 117 9.31 7.59 -25.74
CA ILE A 117 10.60 8.25 -25.57
C ILE A 117 10.52 9.73 -25.95
N ASP A 118 9.78 10.07 -27.01
CA ASP A 118 9.67 11.46 -27.44
C ASP A 118 8.87 12.32 -26.45
N ASN A 119 7.82 11.75 -25.82
CA ASN A 119 7.12 12.40 -24.73
C ASN A 119 8.06 12.62 -23.53
N LEU A 120 8.86 11.61 -23.18
CA LEU A 120 9.84 11.70 -22.10
C LEU A 120 10.87 12.82 -22.36
N LYS A 121 11.34 12.98 -23.61
CA LYS A 121 12.24 14.08 -23.96
C LYS A 121 11.59 15.44 -23.72
N GLN A 122 10.38 15.64 -24.21
CA GLN A 122 9.65 16.89 -24.04
C GLN A 122 9.45 17.21 -22.56
N ASP A 123 9.04 16.22 -21.76
CA ASP A 123 8.89 16.38 -20.31
C ASP A 123 10.24 16.72 -19.64
N LEU A 124 11.33 16.06 -20.01
CA LEU A 124 12.67 16.37 -19.49
C LEU A 124 13.11 17.79 -19.84
N GLU A 125 12.87 18.27 -21.08
CA GLU A 125 13.16 19.66 -21.47
C GLU A 125 12.39 20.65 -20.61
N ILE A 126 11.09 20.42 -20.43
CA ILE A 126 10.23 21.25 -19.58
C ILE A 126 10.79 21.27 -18.15
N LYS A 127 11.08 20.10 -17.57
CA LYS A 127 11.60 19.99 -16.20
C LYS A 127 12.95 20.63 -16.00
N MET A 128 13.83 20.56 -16.98
CA MET A 128 15.12 21.23 -16.92
C MET A 128 15.00 22.74 -17.05
N ASN A 129 14.13 23.24 -17.92
CA ASN A 129 13.85 24.67 -18.01
C ASN A 129 13.25 25.18 -16.70
N GLU A 130 12.28 24.46 -16.14
CA GLU A 130 11.71 24.74 -14.81
C GLU A 130 12.79 24.75 -13.73
N TYR A 131 13.69 23.77 -13.70
CA TYR A 131 14.83 23.74 -12.78
C TYR A 131 15.63 25.03 -12.89
N TYR A 132 16.07 25.39 -14.09
CA TYR A 132 16.92 26.54 -14.28
C TYR A 132 16.24 27.89 -14.02
N ASP A 133 14.94 27.99 -14.26
CA ASP A 133 14.17 29.18 -13.92
C ASP A 133 14.03 29.33 -12.40
N ASN A 134 14.15 28.22 -11.66
CA ASN A 134 14.06 28.17 -10.21
C ASN A 134 15.40 28.24 -9.47
N ILE A 135 16.55 28.41 -10.15
CA ILE A 135 17.86 28.55 -9.48
C ILE A 135 18.48 29.95 -9.65
N LEU A 136 19.39 30.29 -8.73
CA LEU A 136 20.25 31.47 -8.75
C LEU A 136 21.72 31.05 -8.60
N GLY A 137 22.62 31.79 -9.24
CA GLY A 137 24.06 31.63 -9.09
C GLY A 137 24.60 32.71 -8.15
N LEU A 138 25.38 32.32 -7.15
CA LEU A 138 25.80 33.18 -6.05
C LEU A 138 27.32 33.13 -5.83
N HIS A 139 27.90 34.21 -5.32
CA HIS A 139 29.32 34.29 -4.96
C HIS A 139 29.53 35.08 -3.65
N TYR A 140 30.48 34.70 -2.79
CA TYR A 140 30.78 35.50 -1.57
C TYR A 140 31.42 36.88 -1.80
N ASN A 141 32.02 37.11 -2.97
CA ASN A 141 32.70 38.37 -3.27
C ASN A 141 31.69 39.40 -3.76
N LYS A 142 31.95 40.68 -3.46
CA LYS A 142 31.09 41.81 -3.86
C LYS A 142 30.72 41.76 -5.35
N GLY A 143 29.42 41.90 -5.62
CA GLY A 143 28.80 41.90 -6.95
C GLY A 143 27.65 42.90 -7.05
N ASN A 144 26.81 42.77 -8.08
CA ASN A 144 25.79 43.76 -8.42
C ASN A 144 24.57 43.74 -7.49
N ILE A 145 24.28 42.62 -6.82
CA ILE A 145 23.08 42.42 -6.00
C ILE A 145 23.44 41.52 -4.81
N GLU A 146 23.12 41.95 -3.60
CA GLU A 146 23.34 41.23 -2.34
C GLU A 146 22.14 40.34 -1.96
N ILE A 147 22.41 39.14 -1.43
CA ILE A 147 21.44 38.15 -0.99
C ILE A 147 21.94 37.51 0.32
N ILE A 148 21.09 37.50 1.35
CA ILE A 148 21.41 36.90 2.65
C ILE A 148 20.85 35.47 2.72
N ILE A 149 21.69 34.49 3.10
CA ILE A 149 21.32 33.09 3.32
C ILE A 149 21.89 32.62 4.66
N GLY A 150 21.01 32.40 5.64
CA GLY A 150 21.46 32.19 7.03
C GLY A 150 22.18 33.46 7.53
N ASP A 151 23.36 33.28 8.10
CA ASP A 151 24.19 34.38 8.61
C ASP A 151 25.23 34.88 7.59
N GLU A 152 25.21 34.36 6.36
CA GLU A 152 26.19 34.67 5.33
C GLU A 152 25.58 35.52 4.20
N THR A 153 26.37 36.49 3.70
CA THR A 153 26.00 37.35 2.57
C THR A 153 26.65 36.85 1.29
N TYR A 154 25.84 36.66 0.25
CA TYR A 154 26.26 36.28 -1.09
C TYR A 154 25.83 37.34 -2.11
N TYR A 155 26.38 37.27 -3.30
CA TYR A 155 26.09 38.18 -4.40
C TYR A 155 25.64 37.42 -5.64
N ASP A 156 24.59 37.88 -6.31
CA ASP A 156 24.06 37.25 -7.53
C ASP A 156 25.03 37.39 -8.72
N PHE A 157 25.39 36.26 -9.33
CA PHE A 157 26.25 36.15 -10.50
C PHE A 157 25.63 35.28 -11.61
N SER A 158 24.41 35.64 -12.04
CA SER A 158 23.61 34.98 -13.09
C SER A 158 24.33 34.47 -14.35
N LYS A 159 25.49 35.02 -14.74
CA LYS A 159 26.33 34.47 -15.85
C LYS A 159 26.71 33.01 -15.62
N LEU A 160 26.94 32.62 -14.36
CA LEU A 160 27.23 31.26 -13.96
C LEU A 160 26.10 30.31 -14.35
N ILE A 161 24.85 30.70 -14.08
CA ILE A 161 23.67 29.90 -14.43
C ILE A 161 23.63 29.67 -15.94
N ASN A 162 23.92 30.69 -16.74
CA ASN A 162 23.93 30.56 -18.20
C ASN A 162 25.01 29.59 -18.70
N ILE A 163 26.16 29.53 -18.05
CA ILE A 163 27.20 28.53 -18.35
C ILE A 163 26.68 27.13 -18.02
N LEU A 164 26.07 26.93 -16.84
CA LEU A 164 25.48 25.64 -16.47
C LEU A 164 24.43 25.20 -17.49
N LYS A 165 23.47 26.08 -17.80
CA LYS A 165 22.43 25.87 -18.82
C LYS A 165 23.01 25.39 -20.14
N LYS A 166 24.07 26.05 -20.62
CA LYS A 166 24.69 25.78 -21.92
C LYS A 166 25.41 24.42 -21.96
N HIS A 167 25.94 23.96 -20.83
CA HIS A 167 26.83 22.80 -20.78
C HIS A 167 26.21 21.57 -20.14
N THR A 168 24.99 21.66 -19.61
CA THR A 168 24.24 20.47 -19.20
C THR A 168 23.76 19.69 -20.41
N LYS A 169 23.93 18.37 -20.34
CA LYS A 169 23.50 17.42 -21.37
C LYS A 169 22.66 16.34 -20.74
N ILE A 170 21.66 15.88 -21.48
CA ILE A 170 20.86 14.72 -21.11
C ILE A 170 20.97 13.71 -22.24
N ASN A 171 21.40 12.51 -21.89
CA ASN A 171 21.52 11.40 -22.80
C ASN A 171 20.50 10.33 -22.38
N ILE A 172 19.63 9.94 -23.32
CA ILE A 172 18.76 8.78 -23.14
C ILE A 172 19.41 7.62 -23.90
N HIS A 173 19.93 6.67 -23.13
CA HIS A 173 20.61 5.49 -23.64
C HIS A 173 19.60 4.36 -23.84
N ILE A 174 19.55 3.80 -25.04
CA ILE A 174 18.83 2.54 -25.27
C ILE A 174 19.78 1.38 -24.97
N LEU A 175 19.48 0.63 -23.93
CA LEU A 175 20.31 -0.46 -23.45
C LEU A 175 20.18 -1.69 -24.34
N LYS A 176 21.30 -2.40 -24.50
CA LYS A 176 21.27 -3.74 -25.10
C LYS A 176 20.68 -4.73 -24.10
N ASN A 177 19.63 -5.44 -24.51
CA ASN A 177 19.09 -6.53 -23.71
C ASN A 177 19.97 -7.78 -23.93
N ASN A 178 20.52 -8.31 -22.84
CA ASN A 178 21.42 -9.45 -22.87
C ASN A 178 20.67 -10.80 -22.80
N ASN A 179 19.32 -10.78 -22.75
CA ASN A 179 18.46 -11.96 -22.63
C ASN A 179 18.84 -12.91 -21.48
N HIS A 180 19.55 -12.41 -20.47
CA HIS A 180 19.92 -13.22 -19.31
C HIS A 180 18.70 -13.50 -18.46
N LYS A 181 18.55 -14.78 -18.07
CA LYS A 181 17.58 -15.19 -17.06
C LYS A 181 17.82 -14.45 -15.77
N ASN A 182 16.75 -13.89 -15.21
CA ASN A 182 16.84 -13.11 -13.99
C ASN A 182 16.40 -13.95 -12.79
N LYS A 183 17.36 -14.42 -11.99
CA LYS A 183 17.08 -15.22 -10.79
C LYS A 183 16.13 -14.51 -9.81
N LYS A 184 16.18 -13.17 -9.72
CA LYS A 184 15.25 -12.39 -8.90
C LYS A 184 13.80 -12.49 -9.40
N CYS A 185 13.61 -12.68 -10.71
CA CYS A 185 12.29 -12.93 -11.30
C CYS A 185 11.74 -14.28 -10.87
N ASP A 186 12.53 -15.34 -10.98
CA ASP A 186 12.15 -16.69 -10.55
C ASP A 186 11.78 -16.72 -9.06
N ASP A 187 12.61 -16.11 -8.22
CA ASP A 187 12.34 -15.99 -6.78
C ASP A 187 11.04 -15.24 -6.49
N LEU A 188 10.73 -14.18 -7.25
CA LEU A 188 9.48 -13.43 -7.10
C LEU A 188 8.27 -14.25 -7.54
N LEU A 189 8.36 -14.94 -8.68
CA LEU A 189 7.29 -15.79 -9.20
C LEU A 189 6.99 -16.95 -8.25
N ASN A 190 8.02 -17.56 -7.64
CA ASN A 190 7.86 -18.59 -6.63
C ASN A 190 7.11 -18.05 -5.40
N LYS A 191 7.50 -16.87 -4.89
CA LYS A 191 6.78 -16.21 -3.77
C LYS A 191 5.32 -15.89 -4.11
N ILE A 192 5.03 -15.50 -5.35
CA ILE A 192 3.65 -15.27 -5.82
C ILE A 192 2.86 -16.58 -5.76
N ASN A 193 3.42 -17.67 -6.29
CA ASN A 193 2.77 -18.97 -6.32
C ASN A 193 2.54 -19.53 -4.90
N GLU A 194 3.53 -19.45 -4.02
CA GLU A 194 3.41 -19.84 -2.61
C GLU A 194 2.26 -19.10 -1.93
N ALA A 195 2.19 -17.78 -2.10
CA ALA A 195 1.14 -16.98 -1.51
C ALA A 195 -0.25 -17.26 -2.10
N LEU A 196 -0.35 -17.65 -3.37
CA LEU A 196 -1.60 -18.11 -4.00
C LEU A 196 -2.07 -19.46 -3.43
N GLU A 197 -1.15 -20.40 -3.18
CA GLU A 197 -1.47 -21.66 -2.51
C GLU A 197 -1.88 -21.44 -1.04
N GLU A 198 -1.17 -20.56 -0.31
CA GLU A 198 -1.58 -20.12 1.03
C GLU A 198 -2.99 -19.51 1.01
N GLU A 199 -3.34 -18.74 -0.03
CA GLU A 199 -4.66 -18.10 -0.13
C GLU A 199 -5.80 -19.12 -0.32
N LYS A 200 -5.57 -20.20 -1.05
CA LYS A 200 -6.56 -21.29 -1.17
C LYS A 200 -6.85 -21.92 0.18
N ILE A 201 -5.82 -22.17 0.99
CA ILE A 201 -5.95 -22.70 2.36
C ILE A 201 -6.69 -21.68 3.24
N TYR A 202 -6.30 -20.41 3.16
CA TYR A 202 -6.96 -19.31 3.87
C TYR A 202 -8.47 -19.26 3.61
N TYR A 203 -8.91 -19.34 2.35
CA TYR A 203 -10.35 -19.30 2.04
C TYR A 203 -11.10 -20.55 2.53
N LYS A 204 -10.46 -21.71 2.49
CA LYS A 204 -11.02 -22.96 3.06
C LYS A 204 -11.25 -22.81 4.56
N ASP A 205 -10.24 -22.30 5.28
CA ASP A 205 -10.32 -22.07 6.72
C ASP A 205 -11.33 -20.96 7.07
N LEU A 206 -11.39 -19.88 6.28
CA LEU A 206 -12.35 -18.80 6.44
C LEU A 206 -13.79 -19.29 6.25
N ASN A 207 -14.04 -20.15 5.27
CA ASN A 207 -15.37 -20.74 5.04
C ASN A 207 -15.76 -21.67 6.19
N LYS A 208 -14.83 -22.48 6.69
CA LYS A 208 -15.05 -23.30 7.89
C LYS A 208 -15.37 -22.43 9.11
N TYR A 209 -14.65 -21.33 9.29
CA TYR A 209 -14.91 -20.36 10.35
C TYR A 209 -16.30 -19.72 10.23
N LYS A 210 -16.70 -19.28 9.03
CA LYS A 210 -18.04 -18.73 8.76
C LYS A 210 -19.14 -19.74 9.06
N LEU A 211 -18.95 -21.01 8.69
CA LEU A 211 -19.89 -22.09 8.98
C LEU A 211 -20.05 -22.32 10.49
N LEU A 212 -18.95 -22.37 11.23
CA LEU A 212 -18.98 -22.49 12.70
C LEU A 212 -19.70 -21.29 13.35
N LYS A 213 -19.48 -20.08 12.83
CA LYS A 213 -20.17 -18.88 13.31
C LYS A 213 -21.67 -18.94 13.03
N LYS A 214 -22.07 -19.44 11.85
CA LYS A 214 -23.48 -19.66 11.51
C LYS A 214 -24.12 -20.71 12.43
N GLN A 215 -23.48 -21.86 12.61
CA GLN A 215 -23.95 -22.90 13.55
C GLN A 215 -24.12 -22.36 14.97
N LYS A 216 -23.21 -21.49 15.42
CA LYS A 216 -23.32 -20.79 16.71
C LYS A 216 -24.54 -19.87 16.76
N CYS A 217 -24.77 -19.08 15.72
CA CYS A 217 -25.95 -18.22 15.62
C CYS A 217 -27.23 -19.07 15.66
N ASP A 218 -27.34 -20.09 14.81
CA ASP A 218 -28.49 -20.98 14.73
C ASP A 218 -28.76 -21.67 16.09
N TYR A 219 -27.71 -22.10 16.80
CA TYR A 219 -27.80 -22.67 18.15
C TYR A 219 -28.31 -21.65 19.17
N ASN A 220 -27.78 -20.43 19.18
CA ASN A 220 -28.22 -19.39 20.10
C ASN A 220 -29.67 -18.96 19.82
N ASP A 221 -30.04 -18.85 18.54
CA ASP A 221 -31.36 -18.48 18.07
C ASP A 221 -32.38 -19.53 18.49
N LYS A 222 -32.05 -20.83 18.42
CA LYS A 222 -32.90 -21.94 18.88
C LYS A 222 -33.50 -21.67 20.26
N TYR A 223 -32.70 -21.23 21.24
CA TYR A 223 -33.14 -20.98 22.62
C TYR A 223 -33.55 -19.52 22.91
N SER A 224 -33.34 -18.62 21.95
CA SER A 224 -33.58 -17.17 22.11
C SER A 224 -34.70 -16.63 21.21
N GLN A 225 -35.53 -17.53 20.68
CA GLN A 225 -36.69 -17.14 19.86
C GLN A 225 -37.70 -16.30 20.65
N ALA A 226 -38.53 -15.56 19.93
CA ALA A 226 -39.68 -14.89 20.50
C ALA A 226 -40.63 -15.90 21.17
N PHE A 227 -41.25 -15.51 22.28
CA PHE A 227 -42.02 -16.42 23.16
C PHE A 227 -43.10 -17.22 22.41
N HIS A 228 -43.88 -16.57 21.52
CA HIS A 228 -44.91 -17.23 20.70
C HIS A 228 -44.36 -18.37 19.80
N LYS A 229 -43.11 -18.27 19.32
CA LYS A 229 -42.43 -19.33 18.57
C LYS A 229 -41.83 -20.37 19.51
N LEU A 230 -41.25 -19.90 20.60
CA LEU A 230 -40.58 -20.74 21.58
C LEU A 230 -41.51 -21.81 22.16
N ILE A 231 -42.71 -21.43 22.60
CA ILE A 231 -43.69 -22.37 23.19
C ILE A 231 -44.10 -23.48 22.22
N ARG A 232 -43.94 -23.28 20.90
CA ARG A 232 -44.25 -24.25 19.83
C ARG A 232 -43.02 -24.99 19.31
N SER A 233 -41.84 -24.67 19.81
CA SER A 233 -40.59 -25.23 19.31
C SER A 233 -40.23 -26.52 20.05
N ASN A 234 -39.40 -27.35 19.40
CA ASN A 234 -38.86 -28.57 19.98
C ASN A 234 -37.99 -28.31 21.23
N VAL A 235 -37.64 -27.05 21.54
CA VAL A 235 -36.99 -26.69 22.79
C VAL A 235 -37.87 -27.01 24.00
N MET A 236 -39.20 -26.99 23.84
CA MET A 236 -40.11 -27.37 24.91
C MET A 236 -39.98 -28.84 25.30
N ASP A 237 -39.62 -29.71 24.35
CA ASP A 237 -39.31 -31.10 24.65
C ASP A 237 -38.02 -31.27 25.45
N GLU A 238 -37.07 -30.35 25.31
CA GLU A 238 -35.86 -30.36 26.13
C GLU A 238 -36.13 -29.70 27.49
N PHE A 239 -36.98 -28.67 27.51
CA PHE A 239 -37.31 -27.93 28.73
C PHE A 239 -38.22 -28.72 29.67
N LYS A 240 -39.13 -29.56 29.15
CA LYS A 240 -40.01 -30.41 29.97
C LYS A 240 -39.23 -31.38 30.87
N GLU A 241 -38.01 -31.74 30.49
CA GLU A 241 -37.13 -32.61 31.28
C GLU A 241 -36.36 -31.83 32.36
N TYR A 242 -36.35 -30.50 32.28
CA TYR A 242 -35.64 -29.61 33.19
C TYR A 242 -36.55 -28.96 34.24
N THR A 243 -37.81 -28.70 33.90
CA THR A 243 -38.76 -27.99 34.78
C THR A 243 -39.22 -28.82 35.97
N SER A 244 -39.51 -28.15 37.09
CA SER A 244 -40.16 -28.78 38.26
C SER A 244 -41.66 -28.99 38.08
N ILE A 245 -42.27 -28.36 37.07
CA ILE A 245 -43.70 -28.52 36.76
C ILE A 245 -43.94 -29.98 36.32
N SER A 246 -44.91 -30.65 36.95
CA SER A 246 -45.22 -32.04 36.59
C SER A 246 -45.66 -32.14 35.11
N LEU A 247 -45.31 -33.24 34.45
CA LEU A 247 -45.53 -33.43 33.02
C LEU A 247 -46.98 -33.13 32.58
N THR A 248 -47.97 -33.58 33.36
CA THR A 248 -49.39 -33.32 33.07
C THR A 248 -49.71 -31.83 33.13
N LYS A 249 -49.21 -31.13 34.17
CA LYS A 249 -49.42 -29.69 34.35
C LYS A 249 -48.71 -28.88 33.28
N PHE A 250 -47.48 -29.26 32.93
CA PHE A 250 -46.68 -28.62 31.87
C PHE A 250 -47.36 -28.74 30.50
N ASN A 251 -47.83 -29.93 30.14
CA ASN A 251 -48.54 -30.15 28.88
C ASN A 251 -49.87 -29.37 28.82
N ASN A 252 -50.61 -29.32 29.92
CA ASN A 252 -51.83 -28.52 30.01
C ASN A 252 -51.53 -27.02 29.88
N LEU A 253 -50.49 -26.53 30.56
CA LEU A 253 -50.03 -25.15 30.45
C LEU A 253 -49.63 -24.80 29.01
N LEU A 254 -48.81 -25.62 28.36
CA LEU A 254 -48.43 -25.40 26.96
C LEU A 254 -49.63 -25.37 26.02
N LYS A 255 -50.61 -26.26 26.21
CA LYS A 255 -51.83 -26.27 25.42
C LYS A 255 -52.60 -24.94 25.54
N ILE A 256 -52.76 -24.45 26.77
CA ILE A 256 -53.40 -23.15 27.03
C ILE A 256 -52.64 -22.01 26.36
N LEU A 257 -51.31 -22.00 26.48
CA LEU A 257 -50.47 -20.98 25.84
C LEU A 257 -50.53 -21.05 24.32
N HIS A 258 -50.59 -22.26 23.74
CA HIS A 258 -50.76 -22.44 22.29
C HIS A 258 -52.10 -21.91 21.79
N ASP A 259 -53.17 -22.14 22.55
CA ASP A 259 -54.52 -21.69 22.20
C ASP A 259 -54.65 -20.16 22.30
N LYS A 260 -54.02 -19.55 23.32
CA LYS A 260 -54.14 -18.12 23.65
C LYS A 260 -53.14 -17.20 22.97
N ILE A 261 -51.91 -17.65 22.70
CA ILE A 261 -50.82 -16.84 22.13
C ILE A 261 -50.49 -17.36 20.75
N LYS A 262 -51.12 -16.85 19.68
CA LYS A 262 -50.90 -17.34 18.31
C LYS A 262 -49.78 -16.59 17.61
N GLU A 263 -49.77 -15.27 17.76
CA GLU A 263 -48.81 -14.39 17.11
C GLU A 263 -47.95 -13.62 18.13
N HIS A 264 -47.01 -12.81 17.65
CA HIS A 264 -46.12 -12.05 18.51
C HIS A 264 -46.88 -11.09 19.44
N ASP A 265 -47.88 -10.41 18.89
CA ASP A 265 -48.62 -9.35 19.58
C ASP A 265 -49.56 -9.91 20.66
N ASP A 266 -49.90 -11.20 20.59
CA ASP A 266 -50.69 -11.85 21.64
C ASP A 266 -49.90 -11.98 22.95
N VAL A 267 -48.57 -12.03 22.89
CA VAL A 267 -47.71 -12.21 24.06
C VAL A 267 -47.96 -11.11 25.09
N GLU A 268 -48.13 -9.86 24.65
CA GLU A 268 -48.30 -8.70 25.54
C GLU A 268 -49.61 -8.71 26.33
N LYS A 269 -50.60 -9.50 25.89
CA LYS A 269 -51.88 -9.68 26.59
C LYS A 269 -51.76 -10.55 27.85
N TYR A 270 -50.72 -11.38 27.91
CA TYR A 270 -50.52 -12.36 28.99
C TYR A 270 -49.20 -12.17 29.74
N LEU A 271 -48.21 -11.55 29.09
CA LEU A 271 -46.90 -11.28 29.66
C LEU A 271 -46.53 -9.80 29.52
N LYS A 272 -46.13 -9.17 30.63
CA LYS A 272 -45.58 -7.82 30.65
C LYS A 272 -44.13 -7.86 31.09
N ASN A 273 -43.21 -7.39 30.25
CA ASN A 273 -41.76 -7.46 30.49
C ASN A 273 -41.25 -8.87 30.86
N GLY A 274 -41.88 -9.91 30.28
CA GLY A 274 -41.53 -11.30 30.56
C GLY A 274 -42.05 -11.84 31.90
N LEU A 275 -42.98 -11.15 32.54
CA LEU A 275 -43.68 -11.60 33.76
C LEU A 275 -45.15 -11.84 33.45
N TYR A 276 -45.75 -12.81 34.14
CA TYR A 276 -47.18 -13.09 34.06
C TYR A 276 -48.03 -11.87 34.44
N ILE A 277 -49.15 -11.66 33.75
CA ILE A 277 -50.14 -10.64 34.08
C ILE A 277 -51.31 -11.31 34.81
N ASP A 278 -51.58 -10.92 36.05
CA ASP A 278 -52.69 -11.45 36.85
C ASP A 278 -54.03 -11.32 36.11
N LYS A 279 -54.87 -12.37 36.21
CA LYS A 279 -56.19 -12.49 35.55
C LYS A 279 -56.16 -12.54 34.03
N SER A 280 -55.00 -12.80 33.42
CA SER A 280 -54.88 -12.82 31.96
C SER A 280 -55.26 -14.17 31.33
N LEU A 281 -55.03 -15.30 31.99
CA LEU A 281 -55.37 -16.62 31.45
C LEU A 281 -56.83 -16.99 31.72
N TYR A 282 -57.35 -16.69 32.91
CA TYR A 282 -58.72 -16.98 33.30
C TYR A 282 -59.36 -15.75 33.99
N PRO A 283 -59.79 -14.73 33.22
CA PRO A 283 -60.33 -13.49 33.78
C PRO A 283 -61.58 -13.67 34.67
N GLU A 284 -62.35 -14.73 34.41
CA GLU A 284 -63.63 -15.03 35.07
C GLU A 284 -63.50 -16.07 36.20
N ASP A 285 -62.36 -16.76 36.32
CA ASP A 285 -62.11 -17.80 37.32
C ASP A 285 -60.81 -17.51 38.08
N LYS A 286 -60.98 -16.88 39.24
CA LYS A 286 -59.86 -16.37 40.04
C LYS A 286 -58.98 -17.48 40.60
N GLU A 287 -59.56 -18.58 41.08
CA GLU A 287 -58.80 -19.68 41.67
C GLU A 287 -57.97 -20.39 40.60
N LEU A 288 -58.56 -20.59 39.41
CA LEU A 288 -57.88 -21.21 38.29
C LEU A 288 -56.78 -20.29 37.71
N ASP A 289 -57.01 -18.97 37.64
CA ASP A 289 -55.98 -18.03 37.21
C ASP A 289 -54.79 -17.98 38.16
N GLU A 290 -55.04 -17.99 39.48
CA GLU A 290 -53.98 -18.05 40.50
C GLU A 290 -53.14 -19.31 40.35
N GLU A 291 -53.76 -20.48 40.19
CA GLU A 291 -53.06 -21.76 39.98
C GLU A 291 -52.16 -21.72 38.72
N TYR A 292 -52.71 -21.27 37.58
CA TYR A 292 -51.96 -21.21 36.33
C TYR A 292 -50.94 -20.06 36.29
N GLY A 293 -51.17 -19.00 37.06
CA GLY A 293 -50.22 -17.92 37.28
C GLY A 293 -48.96 -18.41 37.98
N GLU A 294 -49.11 -19.24 39.02
CA GLU A 294 -47.97 -19.90 39.68
C GLU A 294 -47.19 -20.79 38.71
N TYR A 295 -47.87 -21.58 37.87
CA TYR A 295 -47.20 -22.38 36.84
C TYR A 295 -46.48 -21.53 35.80
N MET A 296 -47.05 -20.38 35.40
CA MET A 296 -46.40 -19.45 34.49
C MET A 296 -45.15 -18.81 35.11
N HIS A 297 -45.21 -18.41 36.38
CA HIS A 297 -44.05 -17.88 37.09
C HIS A 297 -42.91 -18.90 37.15
N LEU A 298 -43.22 -20.14 37.55
CA LEU A 298 -42.24 -21.23 37.57
C LEU A 298 -41.68 -21.49 36.17
N TYR A 299 -42.55 -21.60 35.16
CA TYR A 299 -42.14 -21.80 33.77
C TYR A 299 -41.15 -20.73 33.30
N LEU A 300 -41.45 -19.45 33.53
CA LEU A 300 -40.66 -18.32 33.01
C LEU A 300 -39.29 -18.23 33.70
N GLU A 301 -39.24 -18.39 35.02
CA GLU A 301 -37.99 -18.37 35.78
C GLU A 301 -37.13 -19.59 35.46
N GLU A 302 -37.70 -20.79 35.45
CA GLU A 302 -36.95 -22.00 35.12
C GLU A 302 -36.50 -22.01 33.67
N TYR A 303 -37.30 -21.49 32.72
CA TYR A 303 -36.88 -21.38 31.32
C TYR A 303 -35.72 -20.40 31.16
N LYS A 304 -35.70 -19.31 31.93
CA LYS A 304 -34.57 -18.36 31.95
C LYS A 304 -33.28 -19.05 32.41
N HIS A 305 -33.35 -19.86 33.47
CA HIS A 305 -32.21 -20.66 33.93
C HIS A 305 -31.80 -21.75 32.92
N PHE A 306 -32.76 -22.48 32.38
CA PHE A 306 -32.53 -23.47 31.33
C PHE A 306 -31.84 -22.85 30.11
N LYS A 307 -32.35 -21.72 29.61
CA LYS A 307 -31.77 -20.96 28.51
C LYS A 307 -30.34 -20.57 28.82
N MET A 308 -30.05 -20.06 30.01
CA MET A 308 -28.68 -19.72 30.42
C MET A 308 -27.75 -20.94 30.37
N ILE A 309 -28.20 -22.11 30.85
CA ILE A 309 -27.43 -23.35 30.82
C ILE A 309 -27.20 -23.84 29.39
N GLN A 310 -28.22 -23.83 28.53
CA GLN A 310 -28.04 -24.26 27.15
C GLN A 310 -27.13 -23.29 26.38
N LEU A 311 -27.32 -21.97 26.55
CA LEU A 311 -26.46 -20.96 25.92
C LEU A 311 -25.01 -21.00 26.45
N SER A 312 -24.76 -21.52 27.66
CA SER A 312 -23.39 -21.69 28.20
C SER A 312 -22.67 -22.92 27.65
N LYS A 313 -23.40 -23.95 27.18
CA LYS A 313 -22.86 -25.10 26.42
C LYS A 313 -22.38 -24.73 25.00
N ASN A 314 -22.25 -23.43 24.71
CA ASN A 314 -22.06 -22.82 23.40
C ASN A 314 -20.92 -23.43 22.56
N ILE A 315 -21.04 -23.27 21.23
CA ILE A 315 -19.92 -23.44 20.31
C ILE A 315 -18.92 -22.31 20.55
N VAL A 316 -17.74 -22.64 21.07
CA VAL A 316 -16.64 -21.69 21.25
C VAL A 316 -15.96 -21.44 19.90
N VAL A 317 -16.32 -20.33 19.26
CA VAL A 317 -15.70 -19.88 18.00
C VAL A 317 -14.58 -18.89 18.34
N LYS A 318 -13.31 -19.35 18.26
CA LYS A 318 -12.13 -18.48 18.41
C LYS A 318 -12.05 -17.48 17.24
N ALA A 319 -11.51 -16.29 17.48
CA ALA A 319 -11.28 -15.31 16.41
C ALA A 319 -10.44 -15.90 15.29
N PHE A 320 -10.76 -15.57 14.04
CA PHE A 320 -10.01 -16.02 12.87
C PHE A 320 -8.67 -15.26 12.81
N PRO A 321 -7.51 -15.92 13.03
CA PRO A 321 -6.27 -15.21 13.30
C PRO A 321 -5.48 -14.85 12.03
N GLN A 322 -5.84 -15.43 10.89
CA GLN A 322 -5.08 -15.30 9.65
C GLN A 322 -5.43 -14.01 8.89
N LYS A 323 -4.41 -13.33 8.36
CA LYS A 323 -4.57 -12.25 7.37
C LYS A 323 -4.46 -12.86 5.96
N ASN A 324 -5.11 -12.25 4.96
CA ASN A 324 -5.00 -12.71 3.58
C ASN A 324 -3.52 -12.70 3.12
N PRO A 325 -2.96 -13.86 2.72
CA PRO A 325 -1.57 -14.01 2.26
C PRO A 325 -1.15 -13.10 1.12
N ILE A 326 -2.04 -12.80 0.16
CA ILE A 326 -1.74 -11.95 -1.01
C ILE A 326 -1.29 -10.55 -0.60
N LYS A 327 -1.76 -10.04 0.55
CA LYS A 327 -1.36 -8.72 1.05
C LYS A 327 0.15 -8.61 1.34
N LYS A 328 0.84 -9.73 1.58
CA LYS A 328 2.30 -9.78 1.79
C LYS A 328 3.08 -9.46 0.51
N ILE A 329 2.51 -9.73 -0.66
CA ILE A 329 3.21 -9.66 -1.95
C ILE A 329 3.14 -8.26 -2.56
N ASN A 330 2.09 -7.48 -2.25
CA ASN A 330 1.83 -6.15 -2.83
C ASN A 330 3.04 -5.19 -2.86
N PRO A 331 3.88 -5.08 -1.81
CA PRO A 331 5.06 -4.21 -1.85
C PRO A 331 6.08 -4.64 -2.90
N ILE A 332 6.17 -5.95 -3.16
CA ILE A 332 7.17 -6.57 -4.02
C ILE A 332 6.74 -6.49 -5.49
N LEU A 333 5.43 -6.46 -5.78
CA LEU A 333 4.84 -6.27 -7.11
C LEU A 333 5.08 -4.88 -7.72
N LYS A 334 5.91 -4.05 -7.10
CA LYS A 334 6.38 -2.77 -7.64
C LYS A 334 7.68 -2.89 -8.43
N ASN A 335 8.41 -4.00 -8.27
CA ASN A 335 9.69 -4.20 -8.93
C ASN A 335 9.47 -4.64 -10.38
N ILE A 336 9.22 -3.70 -11.30
CA ILE A 336 9.02 -4.08 -12.70
C ILE A 336 10.32 -4.52 -13.38
N SER A 337 11.47 -3.99 -12.92
CA SER A 337 12.79 -4.34 -13.46
C SER A 337 13.16 -5.81 -13.28
N CYS A 338 12.58 -6.52 -12.30
CA CYS A 338 12.85 -7.95 -12.17
C CYS A 338 12.22 -8.78 -13.31
N PHE A 339 11.15 -8.31 -13.95
CA PHE A 339 10.48 -9.04 -15.04
C PHE A 339 11.15 -8.84 -16.40
N ASN A 340 12.45 -8.49 -16.41
CA ASN A 340 13.11 -8.01 -17.60
C ASN A 340 13.13 -9.02 -18.77
N GLU A 341 13.12 -10.31 -18.45
CA GLU A 341 13.09 -11.41 -19.42
C GLU A 341 11.73 -11.58 -20.13
N TYR A 342 10.65 -11.01 -19.57
CA TYR A 342 9.29 -11.11 -20.12
C TYR A 342 8.80 -9.83 -20.80
N LEU A 343 9.41 -8.68 -20.50
CA LEU A 343 8.99 -7.41 -21.06
C LEU A 343 9.48 -7.28 -22.51
N ASP A 344 8.54 -7.28 -23.44
CA ASP A 344 8.79 -6.95 -24.85
C ASP A 344 8.88 -5.42 -25.03
N MET A 345 9.93 -4.84 -24.45
CA MET A 345 10.19 -3.41 -24.43
C MET A 345 11.68 -3.13 -24.59
N ASN A 346 12.00 -1.89 -24.94
CA ASN A 346 13.36 -1.40 -24.80
C ASN A 346 13.62 -1.05 -23.35
N TYR A 347 14.87 -1.19 -22.93
CA TYR A 347 15.32 -0.66 -21.65
C TYR A 347 16.06 0.62 -21.92
N ILE A 348 15.74 1.66 -21.17
CA ILE A 348 16.46 2.93 -21.24
C ILE A 348 17.16 3.23 -19.93
N MET A 349 18.25 3.99 -20.02
CA MET A 349 18.88 4.66 -18.90
C MET A 349 18.95 6.15 -19.23
N ILE A 350 18.58 7.00 -18.28
CA ILE A 350 18.71 8.45 -18.45
C ILE A 350 19.98 8.87 -17.74
N GLU A 351 20.91 9.46 -18.47
CA GLU A 351 22.13 10.06 -17.96
C GLU A 351 22.03 11.58 -18.07
N ILE A 352 22.30 12.27 -16.97
CA ILE A 352 22.35 13.73 -16.93
C ILE A 352 23.77 14.14 -16.58
N GLU A 353 24.43 14.82 -17.52
CA GLU A 353 25.75 15.41 -17.34
C GLU A 353 25.60 16.90 -16.98
N ILE A 354 26.19 17.33 -15.87
CA ILE A 354 26.21 18.74 -15.45
C ILE A 354 27.64 19.23 -15.23
N PRO A 355 28.04 20.41 -15.77
CA PRO A 355 29.34 21.01 -15.48
C PRO A 355 29.53 21.29 -13.99
N PHE A 356 30.74 21.05 -13.50
CA PHE A 356 31.15 21.33 -12.13
C PHE A 356 31.74 22.75 -11.98
N ILE A 357 31.46 23.42 -10.86
CA ILE A 357 32.06 24.72 -10.52
C ILE A 357 33.26 24.53 -9.59
N LYS A 358 34.47 24.77 -10.12
CA LYS A 358 35.73 24.58 -9.38
C LYS A 358 36.01 25.65 -8.32
N ASP A 359 35.32 26.79 -8.36
CA ASP A 359 35.51 27.87 -7.40
C ASP A 359 34.71 27.62 -6.11
N LYS A 360 35.42 27.49 -4.98
CA LYS A 360 34.81 27.27 -3.66
C LYS A 360 33.96 28.44 -3.17
N ASN A 361 34.08 29.62 -3.78
CA ASN A 361 33.33 30.80 -3.39
C ASN A 361 32.04 30.98 -4.18
N VAL A 362 31.76 30.08 -5.13
CA VAL A 362 30.63 30.12 -6.04
C VAL A 362 29.65 28.99 -5.72
N TYR A 363 28.36 29.30 -5.71
CA TYR A 363 27.29 28.38 -5.30
C TYR A 363 26.06 28.52 -6.18
N ILE A 364 25.32 27.43 -6.35
CA ILE A 364 23.96 27.44 -6.90
C ILE A 364 22.92 27.22 -5.79
N VAL A 365 21.85 27.99 -5.83
CA VAL A 365 20.78 28.01 -4.82
C VAL A 365 19.39 27.98 -5.45
N SER A 366 18.44 27.31 -4.78
CA SER A 366 17.02 27.38 -5.13
C SER A 366 16.42 28.75 -4.80
N LYS A 367 15.75 29.39 -5.76
CA LYS A 367 14.96 30.62 -5.56
C LYS A 367 13.87 30.45 -4.52
N LYS A 368 13.24 29.26 -4.47
CA LYS A 368 12.07 28.98 -3.64
C LYS A 368 12.43 28.98 -2.15
N ASP A 369 13.49 28.26 -1.79
CA ASP A 369 13.82 28.01 -0.39
C ASP A 369 15.02 28.82 0.09
N LYS A 370 15.74 29.49 -0.84
CA LYS A 370 17.01 30.20 -0.58
C LYS A 370 18.05 29.34 0.15
N LYS A 371 17.96 28.01 0.04
CA LYS A 371 18.87 27.07 0.70
C LYS A 371 20.03 26.70 -0.23
N ILE A 372 21.25 26.97 0.23
CA ILE A 372 22.43 26.28 -0.29
C ILE A 372 22.37 24.86 0.25
N LEU A 373 22.23 23.87 -0.63
CA LEU A 373 22.43 22.49 -0.24
C LEU A 373 23.93 22.29 0.05
N LYS A 374 24.28 22.35 1.34
CA LYS A 374 25.63 22.05 1.82
C LYS A 374 25.94 20.58 1.57
N ARG A 375 27.19 20.30 1.24
CA ARG A 375 27.73 18.98 0.86
C ARG A 375 27.44 17.96 1.96
N GLY A 376 26.74 16.87 1.63
CA GLY A 376 26.60 15.72 2.50
C GLY A 376 27.79 14.78 2.37
N TYR A 377 28.98 15.19 2.82
CA TYR A 377 30.09 14.31 3.18
C TYR A 377 31.13 15.12 3.97
N THR A 378 30.89 15.30 5.26
CA THR A 378 31.96 15.42 6.24
C THR A 378 32.44 14.01 6.60
N ASN A 379 33.70 13.85 7.03
CA ASN A 379 34.30 12.53 7.36
C ASN A 379 33.47 11.68 8.36
N ASP A 380 32.51 12.28 9.06
CA ASP A 380 31.65 11.63 10.04
C ASP A 380 30.27 11.19 9.51
N MET A 381 29.98 11.40 8.21
CA MET A 381 28.68 11.04 7.61
C MET A 381 28.81 10.07 6.45
N ASN A 382 28.31 8.84 6.65
CA ASN A 382 28.07 7.88 5.60
C ASN A 382 26.85 8.32 4.75
N MET A 383 27.13 8.71 3.50
CA MET A 383 26.19 8.97 2.39
C MET A 383 25.42 10.30 2.37
N PRO A 384 25.08 10.79 1.15
CA PRO A 384 24.74 12.16 0.92
C PRO A 384 23.26 12.45 1.19
N CYS A 385 23.00 13.73 1.40
CA CYS A 385 21.72 14.40 1.47
C CYS A 385 20.54 13.51 1.93
N THR A 386 20.37 13.40 3.25
CA THR A 386 19.02 13.29 3.85
C THR A 386 18.66 14.65 4.44
N ILE A 387 17.45 15.12 4.14
CA ILE A 387 16.72 15.98 5.09
C ILE A 387 16.00 15.01 6.00
#